data_AF-A0A916EAY8-F1
#
_entry.id   AF-A0A916EAY8-F1
#
_cell.length_a   1.000
_cell.length_b   1.000
_cell.length_c   1.000
_cell.angle_alpha   90.00
_cell.angle_beta   90.00
_cell.angle_gamma   90.00
#
_symmetry.space_group_name_H-M   'P 1'
#
loop_
_entity.id
_entity.type
_entity.pdbx_description
1 polymer ?
#
loop_
_entity_poly.entity_id
_entity_poly.type
_entity_poly.pdbx_seq_one_letter_code
_entity_poly.pdbx_strand_id
1 'polypeptide(L)'
;MWNLVEKLLIAFDTKDFNHYNQTHDLFHTSYPKEIHADGIRRLKECYKRELHHIHLIYAQEVLKKEKIDTTGRRVKEVLVTKYKDIEKPLRKRKNTNILDNQPGSSDEPPKKRVRRIPSKEAVEIFAPMVAKLNNGKENG
;
A
#
# COMPACT_ATOMS: atom_id res chain seq x y z
N MET A 1 10.07 -41.90 6.29
CA MET A 1 8.97 -41.38 7.13
C MET A 1 9.47 -41.00 8.51
N TRP A 2 9.99 -41.94 9.32
CA TRP A 2 10.46 -41.68 10.69
C TRP A 2 11.57 -40.62 10.82
N ASN A 3 12.54 -40.62 9.90
CA ASN A 3 13.61 -39.60 9.86
C ASN A 3 13.07 -38.15 9.74
N LEU A 4 11.96 -37.94 9.02
CA LEU A 4 11.34 -36.61 8.94
C LEU A 4 10.71 -36.20 10.26
N VAL A 5 10.07 -37.14 10.95
CA VAL A 5 9.42 -36.93 12.25
C VAL A 5 10.46 -36.58 13.32
N GLU A 6 11.60 -37.28 13.34
CA GLU A 6 12.71 -36.98 14.25
C GLU A 6 13.29 -35.58 14.01
N LYS A 7 13.52 -35.20 12.75
CA LYS A 7 13.99 -33.86 12.38
C LYS A 7 13.01 -32.76 12.79
N LEU A 8 11.71 -33.03 12.71
CA LEU A 8 10.67 -32.09 13.17
C LEU A 8 10.65 -32.00 14.70
N LEU A 9 10.76 -33.11 15.41
CA LEU A 9 10.72 -33.13 16.86
C LEU A 9 11.89 -32.32 17.45
N ILE A 10 13.10 -32.50 16.91
CA ILE A 10 14.29 -31.74 17.32
C ILE A 10 14.10 -30.24 17.01
N ALA A 11 13.52 -29.90 15.85
CA ALA A 11 13.26 -28.50 15.47
C ALA A 11 12.40 -27.75 16.49
N PHE A 12 11.33 -28.39 16.96
CA PHE A 12 10.37 -27.78 17.86
C PHE A 12 10.83 -27.82 19.33
N ASP A 13 11.79 -28.67 19.67
CA ASP A 13 12.33 -28.79 21.03
C ASP A 13 13.62 -27.96 21.26
N THR A 14 14.25 -27.46 20.18
CA THR A 14 15.41 -26.57 20.32
C THR A 14 15.04 -25.19 20.88
N LYS A 15 15.66 -24.82 22.00
CA LYS A 15 15.51 -23.49 22.64
C LYS A 15 16.00 -22.34 21.75
N ASP A 16 17.02 -22.61 20.92
CA ASP A 16 17.59 -21.65 19.97
C ASP A 16 17.14 -21.95 18.53
N PHE A 17 15.87 -21.64 18.27
CA PHE A 17 15.22 -21.77 16.96
C PHE A 17 16.06 -21.19 15.81
N ASN A 18 16.76 -20.06 16.05
CA ASN A 18 17.60 -19.41 15.04
C ASN A 18 18.84 -20.21 14.66
N HIS A 19 19.46 -20.92 15.60
CA HIS A 19 20.64 -21.75 15.33
C HIS A 19 20.24 -23.02 14.56
N TYR A 20 19.12 -23.64 14.95
CA TYR A 20 18.60 -24.83 14.28
C TYR A 20 18.19 -24.54 12.83
N ASN A 21 17.50 -23.42 12.58
CA ASN A 21 17.08 -23.03 11.24
C ASN A 21 18.24 -22.77 10.26
N GLN A 22 19.41 -22.35 10.76
CA GLN A 22 20.59 -22.09 9.93
C GLN A 22 21.42 -23.33 9.64
N THR A 23 21.31 -24.37 10.46
CA THR A 23 22.17 -25.56 10.40
C THR A 23 21.46 -26.78 9.84
N HIS A 24 20.12 -26.81 9.85
CA HIS A 24 19.35 -28.00 9.54
C HIS A 24 18.64 -27.91 8.18
N ASP A 25 18.86 -28.93 7.33
CA ASP A 25 18.29 -29.06 5.98
C ASP A 25 16.75 -28.99 5.91
N LEU A 26 16.06 -29.16 7.03
CA LEU A 26 14.60 -29.23 7.10
C LEU A 26 13.93 -27.89 6.75
N PHE A 27 14.55 -26.78 7.18
CA PHE A 27 14.09 -25.41 6.89
C PHE A 27 14.96 -24.70 5.85
N HIS A 28 15.96 -25.40 5.33
CA HIS A 28 16.91 -24.92 4.33
C HIS A 28 16.38 -25.09 2.89
N THR A 29 15.06 -25.03 2.69
CA THR A 29 14.45 -25.25 1.37
C THR A 29 14.45 -24.01 0.48
N SER A 30 14.64 -22.82 1.05
CA SER A 30 14.76 -21.59 0.27
C SER A 30 15.32 -20.41 1.09
N TYR A 31 16.51 -20.57 1.67
CA TYR A 31 17.33 -19.36 1.79
C TYR A 31 17.57 -18.87 0.36
N PRO A 32 17.15 -17.64 -0.02
CA PRO A 32 17.57 -17.11 -1.30
C PRO A 32 19.10 -17.06 -1.24
N LYS A 33 19.72 -17.92 -2.05
CA LYS A 33 21.16 -18.23 -1.97
C LYS A 33 22.02 -16.98 -2.05
N GLU A 34 21.49 -15.92 -2.68
CA GLU A 34 22.01 -14.57 -2.65
C GLU A 34 20.83 -13.60 -2.60
N ILE A 35 20.98 -12.50 -1.86
CA ILE A 35 20.24 -11.29 -2.18
C ILE A 35 20.69 -10.88 -3.58
N HIS A 36 19.86 -11.17 -4.58
CA HIS A 36 20.19 -10.90 -5.97
C HIS A 36 20.45 -9.39 -6.16
N ALA A 37 21.57 -9.02 -6.79
CA ALA A 37 21.96 -7.62 -6.98
C ALA A 37 20.84 -6.79 -7.64
N ASP A 38 20.10 -7.40 -8.57
CA ASP A 38 18.92 -6.76 -9.18
C ASP A 38 17.78 -6.57 -8.19
N GLY A 39 17.60 -7.48 -7.24
CA GLY A 39 16.63 -7.34 -6.13
C GLY A 39 16.98 -6.14 -5.23
N ILE A 40 18.26 -5.97 -4.89
CA ILE A 40 18.74 -4.79 -4.13
C ILE A 40 18.52 -3.51 -4.93
N ARG A 41 18.88 -3.52 -6.23
CA ARG A 41 18.70 -2.37 -7.10
C ARG A 41 17.24 -1.96 -7.17
N ARG A 42 16.33 -2.90 -7.41
CA ARG A 42 14.88 -2.68 -7.42
C ARG A 42 14.38 -2.14 -6.08
N LEU A 43 14.84 -2.70 -4.96
CA LEU A 43 14.45 -2.23 -3.64
C LEU A 43 14.90 -0.78 -3.38
N LYS A 44 16.14 -0.43 -3.75
CA LYS A 44 16.67 0.93 -3.63
C LYS A 44 15.91 1.93 -4.52
N GLU A 45 15.58 1.53 -5.74
CA GLU A 45 14.78 2.36 -6.66
C GLU A 45 13.36 2.56 -6.15
N CYS A 46 12.71 1.49 -5.68
CA CYS A 46 11.38 1.56 -5.07
C CYS A 46 11.39 2.47 -3.85
N TYR A 47 12.40 2.39 -2.98
CA TYR A 47 12.49 3.26 -1.81
C TYR A 47 12.49 4.75 -2.17
N LYS A 48 13.29 5.15 -3.16
CA LYS A 48 13.33 6.55 -3.61
C LYS A 48 11.97 7.02 -4.17
N ARG A 49 11.33 6.16 -4.97
CA ARG A 49 10.01 6.45 -5.54
C ARG A 49 8.95 6.59 -4.47
N GLU A 50 8.92 5.66 -3.52
CA GLU A 50 7.92 5.64 -2.46
C GLU A 50 8.12 6.79 -1.47
N LEU A 51 9.38 7.14 -1.18
CA LEU A 51 9.71 8.31 -0.37
C LEU A 51 9.19 9.61 -1.01
N HIS A 52 9.38 9.77 -2.33
CA HIS A 52 8.83 10.91 -3.06
C HIS A 52 7.29 10.92 -3.01
N HIS A 53 6.67 9.76 -3.19
CA HIS A 53 5.22 9.61 -3.15
C HIS A 53 4.63 9.99 -1.78
N ILE A 54 5.26 9.55 -0.68
CA ILE A 54 4.85 9.91 0.69
C ILE A 54 4.96 11.42 0.92
N HIS A 55 6.06 12.05 0.50
CA HIS A 55 6.22 13.50 0.63
C HIS A 55 5.16 14.28 -0.15
N LEU A 56 4.84 13.83 -1.37
CA LEU A 56 3.80 14.44 -2.20
C LEU A 56 2.42 14.35 -1.53
N ILE A 57 2.06 13.16 -1.00
CA ILE A 57 0.80 12.96 -0.26
C ILE A 57 0.76 13.88 0.97
N TYR A 58 1.86 13.97 1.71
CA TYR A 58 1.93 14.83 2.90
C TYR A 58 1.74 16.32 2.56
N ALA A 59 2.39 16.80 1.49
CA ALA A 59 2.27 18.18 1.02
C ALA A 59 0.84 18.52 0.58
N GLN A 60 0.16 17.59 -0.09
CA GLN A 60 -1.21 17.76 -0.59
C GLN A 60 -2.28 17.59 0.50
N GLU A 61 -2.22 16.53 1.30
CA GLU A 61 -3.30 16.16 2.22
C GLU A 61 -3.16 16.79 3.60
N VAL A 62 -1.93 16.86 4.13
CA VAL A 62 -1.68 17.37 5.48
C VAL A 62 -1.43 18.87 5.44
N LEU A 63 -0.46 19.31 4.63
CA LEU A 63 -0.09 20.73 4.54
C LEU A 63 -1.02 21.54 3.65
N LYS A 64 -1.73 20.90 2.70
CA LYS A 64 -2.63 21.54 1.73
C LYS A 64 -1.97 22.68 0.93
N LYS A 65 -0.66 22.57 0.72
CA LYS A 65 0.14 23.56 -0.03
C LYS A 65 0.03 23.36 -1.54
N GLU A 66 -0.21 22.12 -1.96
CA GLU A 66 -0.34 21.72 -3.36
C GLU A 66 -1.75 21.19 -3.64
N LYS A 67 -2.16 21.21 -4.91
CA LYS A 67 -3.45 20.65 -5.33
C LYS A 67 -3.43 19.13 -5.19
N ILE A 68 -4.48 18.57 -4.62
CA ILE A 68 -4.62 17.12 -4.44
C ILE A 68 -4.66 16.45 -5.81
N ASP A 69 -3.69 15.58 -6.07
CA ASP A 69 -3.74 14.67 -7.19
C ASP A 69 -4.54 13.42 -6.80
N THR A 70 -5.54 13.11 -7.61
CA THR A 70 -6.42 11.95 -7.44
C THR A 70 -6.15 10.86 -8.48
N THR A 71 -5.25 11.15 -9.43
CA THR A 71 -4.85 10.23 -10.49
C THR A 71 -4.25 8.97 -9.86
N GLY A 72 -4.64 7.79 -10.35
CA GLY A 72 -4.10 6.53 -9.84
C GLY A 72 -4.71 6.01 -8.53
N ARG A 73 -5.46 6.80 -7.74
CA ARG A 73 -6.08 6.30 -6.48
C ARG A 73 -7.07 5.15 -6.67
N ARG A 74 -7.58 4.96 -7.90
CA ARG A 74 -8.43 3.82 -8.29
C ARG A 74 -7.67 2.71 -9.01
N VAL A 75 -6.42 2.96 -9.42
CA VAL A 75 -5.58 1.98 -10.10
C VAL A 75 -5.00 1.06 -9.04
N LYS A 76 -5.63 -0.10 -8.88
CA LYS A 76 -5.03 -1.20 -8.14
C LYS A 76 -4.06 -1.90 -9.08
N GLU A 77 -2.76 -1.80 -8.82
CA GLU A 77 -1.74 -2.63 -9.50
C GLU A 77 -1.90 -4.12 -9.16
N VAL A 78 -2.72 -4.43 -8.16
CA VAL A 78 -3.10 -5.78 -7.77
C VAL A 78 -4.35 -6.21 -8.54
N LEU A 79 -4.24 -7.30 -9.31
CA LEU A 79 -5.38 -7.96 -9.96
C LEU A 79 -6.31 -8.51 -8.86
N VAL A 80 -7.41 -7.81 -8.58
CA VAL A 80 -8.44 -8.31 -7.66
C VAL A 80 -9.31 -9.31 -8.42
N THR A 81 -9.04 -10.60 -8.26
CA THR A 81 -9.89 -11.68 -8.77
C THR A 81 -10.92 -12.05 -7.72
N LYS A 82 -12.20 -12.11 -8.10
CA LYS A 82 -13.25 -12.72 -7.29
C LYS A 82 -13.32 -14.21 -7.61
N TYR A 83 -13.86 -15.01 -6.69
CA TYR A 83 -14.09 -16.45 -6.92
C TYR A 83 -14.81 -16.74 -8.25
N LYS A 84 -15.79 -15.90 -8.61
CA LYS A 84 -16.55 -15.99 -9.88
C LYS A 84 -15.72 -15.70 -11.14
N ASP A 85 -14.54 -15.09 -11.02
CA ASP A 85 -13.63 -14.79 -12.13
C ASP A 85 -12.69 -15.97 -12.43
N ILE A 86 -12.58 -16.93 -11.49
CA ILE A 86 -11.72 -18.13 -11.61
C ILE A 86 -12.38 -19.18 -12.51
N GLU A 87 -13.72 -19.25 -12.51
CA GLU A 87 -14.48 -20.25 -13.27
C GLU A 87 -14.61 -19.96 -14.78
N LYS A 88 -14.20 -18.77 -15.24
CA LYS A 88 -14.34 -18.37 -16.65
C LYS A 88 -12.98 -18.25 -17.32
N PRO A 89 -12.75 -18.92 -18.47
CA PRO A 89 -11.51 -18.72 -19.22
C PRO A 89 -11.37 -17.25 -19.62
N LEU A 90 -10.15 -16.74 -19.49
CA LEU A 90 -9.79 -15.34 -19.64
C LEU A 90 -10.29 -14.76 -20.97
N ARG A 91 -11.39 -14.01 -20.94
CA ARG A 91 -11.82 -13.23 -22.10
C ARG A 91 -10.86 -12.06 -22.26
N LYS A 92 -10.09 -12.05 -23.36
CA LYS A 92 -9.24 -10.91 -23.76
C LYS A 92 -10.10 -9.65 -23.76
N ARG A 93 -9.85 -8.73 -22.82
CA ARG A 93 -10.51 -7.42 -22.79
C ARG A 93 -10.06 -6.65 -24.04
N LYS A 94 -11.00 -6.26 -24.91
CA LYS A 94 -10.71 -5.34 -26.02
C LYS A 94 -10.40 -3.97 -25.40
N ASN A 95 -9.20 -3.47 -25.65
CA ASN A 95 -8.87 -2.07 -25.41
C ASN A 95 -9.67 -1.21 -26.39
N THR A 96 -10.77 -0.64 -25.95
CA THR A 96 -11.36 0.53 -26.63
C THR A 96 -10.68 1.76 -26.06
N ASN A 97 -9.72 2.27 -26.83
CA ASN A 97 -9.20 3.62 -26.69
C ASN A 97 -10.38 4.60 -26.67
N ILE A 98 -10.49 5.39 -25.61
CA ILE A 98 -11.47 6.46 -25.50
C ILE A 98 -10.86 7.69 -26.19
N LEU A 99 -11.31 7.95 -27.40
CA LEU A 99 -11.40 9.30 -27.94
C LEU A 99 -12.85 9.45 -28.39
N ASP A 100 -13.63 10.27 -27.71
CA ASP A 100 -14.44 11.28 -28.39
C ASP A 100 -15.10 12.26 -27.42
N ASN A 101 -15.17 13.49 -27.91
CA ASN A 101 -15.61 14.70 -27.25
C ASN A 101 -17.15 14.87 -27.31
N GLN A 102 -17.69 15.49 -26.23
CA GLN A 102 -18.86 16.39 -26.21
C GLN A 102 -20.29 15.75 -26.30
N PRO A 103 -21.38 16.49 -25.97
CA PRO A 103 -21.91 16.67 -24.62
C PRO A 103 -23.38 16.22 -24.50
N GLY A 104 -23.82 15.73 -23.34
CA GLY A 104 -25.19 15.24 -23.17
C GLY A 104 -25.77 15.56 -21.81
N SER A 105 -26.70 16.51 -21.80
CA SER A 105 -27.57 16.91 -20.69
C SER A 105 -28.18 15.71 -19.96
N SER A 106 -28.14 15.73 -18.64
CA SER A 106 -29.13 15.05 -17.79
C SER A 106 -29.29 15.85 -16.51
N ASP A 107 -30.46 16.46 -16.39
CA ASP A 107 -30.99 17.06 -15.18
C ASP A 107 -31.08 16.00 -14.07
N GLU A 108 -30.08 15.92 -13.20
CA GLU A 108 -30.20 15.25 -11.89
C GLU A 108 -29.73 16.24 -10.81
N PRO A 109 -30.53 16.52 -9.77
CA PRO A 109 -30.14 17.50 -8.76
C PRO A 109 -28.88 17.03 -8.02
N PRO A 110 -27.95 17.93 -7.68
CA PRO A 110 -26.69 17.56 -7.06
C PRO A 110 -26.94 16.95 -5.68
N LYS A 111 -26.60 15.66 -5.53
CA LYS A 111 -26.61 14.96 -4.23
C LYS A 111 -25.64 15.68 -3.28
N LYS A 112 -26.18 16.46 -2.33
CA LYS A 112 -25.41 17.18 -1.32
C LYS A 112 -24.60 16.17 -0.49
N ARG A 113 -23.27 16.23 -0.58
CA ARG A 113 -22.36 15.46 0.29
C ARG A 113 -22.54 15.95 1.72
N VAL A 114 -23.04 15.08 2.59
CA VAL A 114 -23.09 15.34 4.04
C VAL A 114 -21.64 15.45 4.54
N ARG A 115 -21.27 16.61 5.08
CA ARG A 115 -19.97 16.80 5.74
C ARG A 115 -19.96 15.93 7.00
N ARG A 116 -18.99 15.03 7.13
CA ARG A 116 -18.77 14.30 8.37
C ARG A 116 -18.26 15.28 9.42
N ILE A 117 -19.00 15.44 10.50
CA ILE A 117 -18.59 16.21 11.66
C ILE A 117 -17.59 15.34 12.43
N PRO A 118 -16.35 15.80 12.68
CA PRO A 118 -15.39 15.04 13.48
C PRO A 118 -15.88 14.88 14.93
N SER A 119 -15.57 13.74 15.55
CA SER A 119 -15.88 13.51 16.97
C SER A 119 -15.08 14.46 17.86
N LYS A 120 -15.56 14.70 19.09
CA LYS A 120 -14.87 15.54 20.08
C LYS A 120 -13.44 15.05 20.34
N GLU A 121 -13.27 13.74 20.44
CA GLU A 121 -11.97 13.08 20.60
C GLU A 121 -11.04 13.35 19.41
N ALA A 122 -11.55 13.28 18.17
CA ALA A 122 -10.75 13.60 17.00
C ALA A 122 -10.29 15.06 17.02
N VAL A 123 -11.15 16.00 17.45
CA VAL A 123 -10.79 17.42 17.58
C VAL A 123 -9.68 17.62 18.62
N GLU A 124 -9.74 16.95 19.76
CA GLU A 124 -8.71 17.01 20.80
C GLU A 124 -7.36 16.44 20.33
N ILE A 125 -7.37 15.30 19.63
CA ILE A 125 -6.16 14.67 19.07
C ILE A 125 -5.47 15.63 18.08
N PHE A 126 -6.25 16.34 17.26
CA PHE A 126 -5.70 17.25 16.25
C PHE A 126 -5.40 18.68 16.76
N ALA A 127 -5.86 19.05 17.97
CA ALA A 127 -5.67 20.39 18.52
C ALA A 127 -4.19 20.87 18.58
N PRO A 128 -3.21 20.04 18.99
CA PRO A 128 -1.80 20.45 19.04
C PRO A 128 -1.20 20.73 17.66
N MET A 129 -1.69 20.05 16.61
CA MET A 129 -1.24 20.26 15.23
C MET A 129 -1.75 21.57 14.65
N VAL A 130 -2.97 21.97 15.00
CA VAL A 130 -3.56 23.24 14.54
C VAL A 130 -2.90 24.44 15.23
N ALA A 131 -2.59 24.32 16.53
CA ALA A 131 -1.93 25.39 17.29
C ALA A 131 -0.53 25.73 16.75
N LYS A 132 0.23 24.74 16.27
CA LYS A 132 1.57 24.95 15.69
C LYS A 132 1.56 25.69 14.34
N LEU A 133 0.43 25.72 13.63
CA LEU A 133 0.29 26.40 12.34
C LEU A 133 0.02 27.91 12.47
N ASN A 134 -0.56 28.35 13.59
CA ASN A 134 -0.93 29.76 13.78
C ASN A 134 0.22 30.60 14.35
N ASN A 135 1.20 29.98 15.02
CA ASN A 135 2.36 30.69 15.60
C ASN A 135 3.43 31.12 14.58
N GLY A 136 3.19 30.91 13.28
CA GLY A 136 4.10 31.30 12.19
C GLY A 136 3.61 32.46 11.32
N LYS A 137 2.53 33.15 11.70
CA LYS A 137 1.93 34.26 10.93
C LYS A 137 1.87 35.60 11.65
N GLU A 138 2.59 35.73 12.75
CA GLU A 138 2.85 37.03 13.38
C GLU A 138 4.37 37.19 13.44
N ASN A 139 4.90 38.03 12.55
CA ASN A 139 6.21 38.70 12.51
C ASN A 139 6.83 38.62 11.10
N GLY A 140 6.72 39.73 10.35
CA GLY A 140 7.44 39.98 9.10
C GLY A 140 6.56 40.56 8.01
#